data_AF-A0A954LGH7-F1
#
_entry.id   AF-A0A954LGH7-F1
#
_cell.length_a   1.000
_cell.length_b   1.000
_cell.length_c   1.000
_cell.angle_alpha   90.00
_cell.angle_beta   90.00
_cell.angle_gamma   90.00
#
_symmetry.space_group_name_H-M   'P 1'
#
loop_
_entity.id
_entity.type
_entity.pdbx_description
1 polymer ?
#
loop_
_entity_poly.entity_id
_entity_poly.type
_entity_poly.pdbx_seq_one_letter_code
_entity_poly.pdbx_strand_id
1 'polypeptide(L)' 'QHPVLAMLAGRDQIIDNQRTRERLQTFGTRRMTIVEYPFATHTLEFDLHRSDFVNDLIHWLGAATKKKNESCLTA' A
#
# COMPACT_ATOMS: atom_id res chain seq x y z
N GLN A 1 13.09 1.93 -10.23
CA GLN A 1 12.63 2.27 -8.86
C GLN A 1 11.67 1.18 -8.39
N HIS A 2 11.87 0.66 -7.17
CA HIS A 2 10.99 -0.35 -6.59
C HIS A 2 9.67 0.30 -6.12
N PRO A 3 8.51 -0.28 -6.45
CA PRO A 3 7.24 0.20 -5.91
C PRO A 3 7.15 -0.12 -4.41
N VAL A 4 6.56 0.79 -3.64
CA VAL A 4 6.35 0.65 -2.20
C VAL A 4 4.88 0.85 -1.89
N LEU A 5 4.34 -0.03 -1.06
CA LEU A 5 3.00 0.05 -0.47
C LEU A 5 3.14 0.15 1.04
N ALA A 6 2.46 1.11 1.64
CA ALA A 6 2.24 1.19 3.08
C ALA A 6 0.73 1.11 3.37
N MET A 7 0.34 0.21 4.27
CA MET A 7 -1.05 -0.05 4.66
C MET A 7 -1.15 0.19 6.16
N LEU A 8 -1.84 1.25 6.57
CA LEU A 8 -1.82 1.77 7.94
C LEU A 8 -3.18 1.60 8.62
N ALA A 9 -3.15 1.14 9.86
CA ALA A 9 -4.34 1.05 10.71
C ALA A 9 -4.59 2.41 11.38
N GLY A 10 -5.74 3.04 11.15
CA GLY A 10 -6.03 4.39 11.66
C GLY A 10 -6.11 4.49 13.19
N ARG A 11 -6.45 3.40 13.87
CA ARG A 11 -6.49 3.29 15.34
C ARG A 11 -5.32 2.48 15.91
N ASP A 12 -4.19 2.50 15.23
CA ASP A 12 -2.98 1.85 15.73
C ASP A 12 -2.53 2.49 17.05
N GLN A 13 -2.29 1.65 18.06
CA GLN A 13 -1.82 2.05 19.39
C GLN A 13 -0.35 1.69 19.63
N ILE A 14 0.28 1.02 18.65
CA ILE A 14 1.65 0.52 18.69
C ILE A 14 2.52 1.33 17.73
N ILE A 15 2.03 1.56 16.50
CA ILE A 15 2.72 2.32 15.46
C ILE A 15 2.21 3.76 15.42
N ASP A 16 3.15 4.71 15.44
CA ASP A 16 2.86 6.11 15.19
C ASP A 16 2.71 6.34 13.67
N ASN A 17 1.46 6.40 13.20
CA ASN A 17 1.16 6.63 11.78
C ASN A 17 1.68 7.97 11.27
N GLN A 18 1.73 9.00 12.10
CA GLN A 18 2.23 10.31 11.66
C GLN A 18 3.73 10.22 11.36
N ARG A 19 4.52 9.74 12.32
CA ARG A 19 5.98 9.54 12.12
C ARG A 19 6.28 8.54 11.01
N THR A 20 5.42 7.53 10.84
CA THR A 20 5.54 6.55 9.75
C THR A 20 5.35 7.24 8.40
N ARG A 21 4.33 8.09 8.23
CA ARG A 21 4.12 8.85 7.00
C ARG A 21 5.28 9.81 6.71
N GLU A 22 5.76 10.52 7.72
CA GLU A 22 6.94 11.40 7.60
C GLU A 22 8.19 10.60 7.14
N ARG A 23 8.40 9.41 7.70
CA ARG A 23 9.49 8.52 7.30
C ARG A 23 9.33 8.02 5.86
N LEU A 24 8.11 7.68 5.43
CA LEU A 24 7.85 7.25 4.06
C LEU A 24 8.16 8.34 3.03
N GLN A 25 7.98 9.61 3.38
CA GLN A 25 8.33 10.74 2.51
C GLN A 25 9.83 10.84 2.22
N THR A 26 10.69 10.28 3.08
CA THR A 26 12.14 10.27 2.84
C THR A 26 12.59 9.14 1.90
N PHE A 27 11.68 8.29 1.43
CA PHE A 27 12.04 7.19 0.53
C PHE A 27 12.31 7.76 -0.87
N GLY A 28 13.45 7.40 -1.48
CA GLY A 28 13.85 7.87 -2.81
C GLY A 28 13.04 7.28 -3.99
N THR A 29 11.86 6.70 -3.73
CA THR A 29 11.00 6.11 -4.77
C THR A 29 9.89 7.07 -5.16
N ARG A 30 9.59 7.16 -6.46
CA ARG A 30 8.44 7.90 -6.99
C ARG A 30 7.18 7.03 -7.09
N ARG A 31 7.29 5.73 -6.77
CA ARG A 31 6.19 4.76 -6.82
C ARG A 31 5.78 4.38 -5.40
N MET A 32 5.17 5.33 -4.70
CA MET A 32 4.68 5.17 -3.32
C MET A 32 3.16 5.14 -3.32
N THR A 33 2.58 4.15 -2.65
CA THR A 33 1.14 4.09 -2.35
C THR A 33 0.97 3.97 -0.85
N ILE A 34 0.13 4.83 -0.27
CA ILE A 34 -0.24 4.78 1.15
C ILE A 34 -1.75 4.59 1.22
N VAL A 35 -2.18 3.53 1.89
CA VAL A 35 -3.58 3.24 2.20
C VAL A 35 -3.75 3.29 3.70
N GLU A 36 -4.82 3.91 4.16
CA GLU A 36 -5.15 4.01 5.58
C GLU A 36 -6.57 3.52 5.84
N TYR A 37 -6.71 2.67 6.86
CA TYR A 37 -7.96 2.07 7.28
C TYR A 37 -8.42 2.75 8.58
N PRO A 38 -9.27 3.81 8.54
CA PRO A 38 -9.44 4.76 9.65
C PRO A 38 -9.92 4.13 10.96
N PHE A 39 -10.66 3.03 10.86
CA PHE A 39 -11.25 2.34 12.01
C PHE A 39 -10.50 1.07 12.42
N ALA A 40 -9.52 0.65 11.63
CA ALA A 40 -8.81 -0.59 11.87
C ALA A 40 -7.80 -0.45 13.02
N THR A 41 -7.59 -1.55 13.74
CA THR A 41 -6.56 -1.67 14.77
C THR A 41 -5.27 -2.27 14.19
N HIS A 42 -4.20 -2.30 14.98
CA HIS A 42 -2.83 -2.64 14.55
C HIS A 42 -2.74 -3.86 13.62
N THR A 43 -3.52 -4.91 13.90
CA THR A 43 -3.51 -6.11 13.07
C THR A 43 -4.69 -6.13 12.10
N LEU A 44 -4.47 -5.59 10.90
CA LEU A 44 -5.47 -5.47 9.83
C LEU A 44 -6.10 -6.83 9.46
N GLU A 45 -5.33 -7.91 9.58
CA GLU A 45 -5.74 -9.28 9.28
C GLU A 45 -6.82 -9.82 10.23
N PHE A 46 -6.89 -9.27 11.45
CA PHE A 46 -7.90 -9.63 12.46
C PHE A 46 -9.02 -8.60 12.58
N ASP A 47 -8.98 -7.53 11.79
CA ASP A 47 -10.04 -6.53 11.79
C ASP A 47 -11.34 -7.07 11.14
N LEU A 48 -12.48 -6.47 11.49
CA LEU A 48 -13.78 -6.80 10.89
C LEU A 48 -13.77 -6.63 9.38
N HIS A 49 -12.98 -5.67 8.89
CA HIS A 49 -12.85 -5.32 7.48
C HIS A 49 -11.61 -5.93 6.81
N ARG A 50 -11.09 -7.06 7.31
CA ARG A 50 -9.90 -7.74 6.76
C ARG A 50 -9.93 -7.95 5.24
N SER A 51 -11.12 -8.17 4.66
CA SER A 51 -11.29 -8.36 3.23
C SER A 51 -10.89 -7.12 2.43
N ASP A 52 -11.11 -5.92 2.98
CA ASP A 52 -10.77 -4.66 2.31
C ASP A 52 -9.24 -4.53 2.17
N PHE A 53 -8.51 -4.77 3.27
CA PHE A 53 -7.05 -4.86 3.28
C PHE A 53 -6.52 -5.90 2.27
N VAL A 54 -7.06 -7.12 2.29
CA VAL A 54 -6.60 -8.18 1.38
C VAL A 54 -6.86 -7.82 -0.08
N ASN A 55 -8.03 -7.26 -0.39
CA ASN A 55 -8.39 -6.85 -1.75
C ASN A 55 -7.47 -5.74 -2.27
N ASP A 56 -7.18 -4.74 -1.46
CA ASP A 56 -6.27 -3.65 -1.82
C ASP A 56 -4.85 -4.16 -2.07
N LEU A 57 -4.37 -5.10 -1.23
CA LEU A 57 -3.06 -5.73 -1.40
C LEU A 57 -2.98 -6.50 -2.71
N ILE A 58 -3.97 -7.34 -3.02
CA ILE A 58 -4.04 -8.11 -4.26
C ILE A 58 -4.06 -7.17 -5.48
N HIS A 59 -4.90 -6.15 -5.43
CA HIS A 59 -5.02 -5.18 -6.51
C HIS A 59 -3.69 -4.44 -6.74
N TRP A 60 -3.03 -4.01 -5.66
CA TRP A 60 -1.74 -3.33 -5.74
C TRP A 60 -0.65 -4.25 -6.31
N LEU A 61 -0.57 -5.50 -5.87
CA LEU A 61 0.39 -6.48 -6.40
C LEU A 61 0.18 -6.71 -7.91
N GLY A 62 -1.08 -6.83 -8.34
CA GLY A 62 -1.42 -6.93 -9.76
C GLY A 62 -0.92 -5.73 -10.56
N ALA A 63 -1.14 -4.51 -10.06
CA ALA A 63 -0.65 -3.29 -10.71
C ALA A 63 0.89 -3.15 -10.67
N ALA A 64 1.51 -3.57 -9.57
CA ALA A 64 2.95 -3.45 -9.36
C ALA A 64 3.77 -4.41 -10.25
N THR A 65 3.20 -5.56 -10.59
CA THR A 65 3.86 -6.67 -11.31
C THR A 65 3.59 -6.71 -12.81
N LYS A 66 2.61 -5.97 -13.34
CA LYS A 66 2.38 -5.85 -14.78
C LYS A 66 3.68 -5.43 -15.49
N LYS A 67 4.25 -6.32 -16.30
CA LYS A 67 5.35 -5.99 -17.21
C LYS A 67 4.81 -5.00 -18.24
N LYS A 68 5.58 -3.95 -18.52
CA LYS A 68 5.31 -2.97 -19.56
C LYS A 68 5.54 -3.61 -20.94
N ASN A 69 4.71 -4.58 -21.32
CA ASN A 69 4.77 -5.24 -22.63
C ASN A 69 3.58 -4.80 -23.47
N GLU A 70 3.55 -3.53 -23.85
CA GLU A 70 2.77 -3.04 -25.00
C GLU A 70 3.61 -1.98 -25.71
N SER A 71 4.51 -2.44 -26.57
CA SER A 71 5.14 -1.64 -27.60
C SER A 71 5.52 -2.58 -28.73
N CYS A 72 5.06 -2.24 -29.93
CA CYS A 72 5.26 -2.93 -31.20
C CYS A 72 4.16 -3.94 -31.55
N LEU A 73 3.07 -3.43 -32.15
CA LEU A 73 2.39 -4.02 -33.32
C LEU A 73 1.29 -3.05 -33.77
N THR A 74 1.69 -2.06 -34.56
CA THR A 74 1.01 -1.64 -35.80
C THR A 74 2.02 -0.78 -36.55
N ALA A 75 2.70 -1.44 -37.48
CA ALA A 75 3.42 -0.82 -38.59
C ALA A 75 2.40 -0.27 -39.60
#